data_AF-A0A174Z0A2-F1
#
_entry.id   AF-A0A174Z0A2-F1
#
_cell.length_a   1.000
_cell.length_b   1.000
_cell.length_c   1.000
_cell.angle_alpha   90.00
_cell.angle_beta   90.00
_cell.angle_gamma   90.00
#
_symmetry.space_group_name_H-M   'P 1'
#
loop_
_entity.id
_entity.type
_entity.pdbx_description
1 polymer ?
#
loop_
_entity_poly.entity_id
_entity_poly.type
_entity_poly.pdbx_seq_one_letter_code
_entity_poly.pdbx_strand_id
1 'polypeptide(L)'
;MQFRKWANGIVKDYTIKGWVMDDERLKNGGSVLTVEYFDRLLEQIREIRLSERRFYQKITDIYATALDYDRTAKTTKQFFAKVQNKMHYAVHGHTVAELIYERADADKPHMGLTTWAAAPEGKIVKSDVSIAKNYLSEKEMRSLERIVSAYLDLAEDRAERHIPMTMEDWSKRLDLFLMADDREVLQDAGKITVEIAKAKAETEFEKYRVIQDRLFMSDFDKYMLELEENAKK
;
A
#
# COMPACT_ATOMS: atom_id res chain seq x y z
N MET A 1 20.71 0.57 15.22
CA MET A 1 21.09 0.29 16.64
C MET A 1 21.24 -1.21 16.96
N GLN A 2 20.73 -2.12 16.11
CA GLN A 2 20.81 -3.58 16.29
C GLN A 2 22.27 -4.11 16.32
N PHE A 3 23.12 -3.67 15.40
CA PHE A 3 24.53 -4.09 15.34
C PHE A 3 25.32 -3.80 16.62
N ARG A 4 25.08 -2.64 17.27
CA ARG A 4 25.77 -2.26 18.51
C ARG A 4 25.35 -3.13 19.71
N LYS A 5 24.07 -3.49 19.79
CA LYS A 5 23.56 -4.41 20.83
C LYS A 5 24.07 -5.83 20.61
N TRP A 6 24.03 -6.30 19.36
CA TRP A 6 24.58 -7.59 18.96
C TRP A 6 26.09 -7.67 19.23
N ALA A 7 26.87 -6.68 18.78
CA ALA A 7 28.31 -6.61 18.98
C ALA A 7 28.69 -6.55 20.47
N ASN A 8 27.93 -5.82 21.30
CA ASN A 8 28.17 -5.81 22.75
C ASN A 8 27.92 -7.20 23.39
N GLY A 9 26.96 -7.96 22.88
CA GLY A 9 26.74 -9.35 23.28
C GLY A 9 27.93 -10.24 22.93
N ILE A 10 28.37 -10.18 21.67
CA ILE A 10 29.56 -10.91 21.18
C ILE A 10 30.80 -10.55 22.03
N VAL A 11 31.07 -9.26 22.25
CA VAL A 11 32.24 -8.81 23.01
C VAL A 11 32.18 -9.27 24.47
N LYS A 12 31.00 -9.23 25.10
CA LYS A 12 30.82 -9.70 26.47
C LYS A 12 31.10 -11.20 26.58
N ASP A 13 30.52 -11.99 25.68
CA ASP A 13 30.69 -13.45 25.70
C ASP A 13 32.14 -13.85 25.40
N TYR A 14 32.79 -13.15 24.46
CA TYR A 14 34.21 -13.36 24.17
C TYR A 14 35.11 -13.02 25.37
N THR A 15 34.77 -11.97 26.12
CA THR A 15 35.53 -11.55 27.31
C THR A 15 35.41 -12.56 28.46
N ILE A 16 34.25 -13.20 28.62
CA ILE A 16 34.01 -14.16 29.70
C ILE A 16 34.52 -15.56 29.35
N LYS A 17 34.27 -16.02 28.11
CA LYS A 17 34.50 -17.41 27.69
C LYS A 17 35.77 -17.60 26.85
N GLY A 18 36.36 -16.50 26.33
CA GLY A 18 37.50 -16.53 25.42
C GLY A 18 37.17 -16.87 23.96
N TRP A 19 35.90 -17.16 23.66
CA TRP A 19 35.40 -17.47 22.31
C TRP A 19 33.90 -17.16 22.22
N VAL A 20 33.41 -16.98 20.99
CA VAL A 20 31.99 -16.86 20.67
C VAL A 20 31.70 -17.74 19.47
N MET A 21 30.69 -18.59 19.57
CA MET A 21 30.23 -19.45 18.49
C MET A 21 28.75 -19.18 18.26
N ASP A 22 28.41 -19.01 16.98
CA ASP A 22 27.02 -18.94 16.55
C ASP A 22 26.55 -20.37 16.27
N ASP A 23 26.06 -21.05 17.32
CA ASP A 23 25.71 -22.48 17.26
C ASP A 23 24.63 -22.80 16.22
N GLU A 24 23.65 -21.91 16.02
CA GLU A 24 22.63 -22.08 14.98
C GLU A 24 23.23 -21.98 13.58
N ARG A 25 24.07 -20.97 13.34
CA ARG A 25 24.77 -20.83 12.07
C ARG A 25 25.73 -21.98 11.81
N LEU A 26 26.39 -22.51 12.84
CA LEU A 26 27.30 -23.65 12.71
C LEU A 26 26.57 -24.95 12.38
N LYS A 27 25.43 -25.21 13.04
CA LYS A 27 24.52 -26.33 12.70
C LYS A 27 24.03 -26.26 11.26
N ASN A 28 23.88 -25.05 10.73
CA ASN A 28 23.43 -24.77 9.37
C ASN A 28 24.58 -24.64 8.34
N GLY A 29 25.73 -25.27 8.61
CA GLY A 29 26.85 -25.30 7.66
C GLY A 29 27.55 -23.95 7.45
N GLY A 30 27.41 -23.02 8.41
CA GLY A 30 28.03 -21.69 8.39
C GLY A 30 27.18 -20.59 7.75
N SER A 31 25.93 -20.88 7.36
CA SER A 31 25.02 -19.92 6.73
C SER A 31 23.66 -19.86 7.44
N VAL A 32 23.06 -18.67 7.49
CA VAL A 32 21.66 -18.47 7.93
C VAL A 32 20.69 -18.68 6.76
N LEU A 33 21.21 -18.67 5.53
CA LEU A 33 20.45 -18.88 4.28
C LEU A 33 20.36 -20.38 3.97
N THR A 34 19.62 -21.11 4.80
CA THR A 34 19.35 -22.54 4.60
C THR A 34 18.16 -22.77 3.67
N VAL A 35 17.96 -24.02 3.22
CA VAL A 35 16.73 -24.42 2.51
C VAL A 35 15.50 -24.08 3.35
N GLU A 36 15.53 -24.38 4.66
CA GLU A 36 14.44 -24.05 5.59
C GLU A 36 14.14 -22.54 5.68
N TYR A 37 15.16 -21.69 5.55
CA TYR A 37 14.94 -20.24 5.48
C TYR A 37 14.11 -19.86 4.25
N PHE A 38 14.46 -20.39 3.08
CA PHE A 38 13.73 -20.10 1.83
C PHE A 38 12.33 -20.73 1.80
N ASP A 39 12.15 -21.91 2.39
CA ASP A 39 10.82 -22.53 2.56
C ASP A 39 9.89 -21.64 3.41
N ARG A 40 10.40 -21.14 4.55
CA ARG A 40 9.65 -20.20 5.40
C ARG A 40 9.39 -18.86 4.71
N LEU A 41 10.36 -18.34 3.96
CA LEU A 41 10.20 -17.12 3.17
C LEU A 41 9.09 -17.29 2.12
N LEU A 42 9.07 -18.44 1.45
CA LEU A 42 8.05 -18.78 0.45
C LEU A 42 6.65 -18.86 1.08
N GLU A 43 6.54 -19.50 2.24
CA GLU A 43 5.29 -19.55 3.02
C GLU A 43 4.80 -18.14 3.39
N GLN A 44 5.70 -17.27 3.88
CA GLN A 44 5.37 -15.88 4.19
C GLN A 44 4.86 -15.10 2.96
N ILE A 45 5.50 -15.26 1.80
CA ILE A 45 5.09 -14.59 0.56
C ILE A 45 3.71 -15.08 0.10
N ARG A 46 3.42 -16.38 0.22
CA ARG A 46 2.11 -16.96 -0.12
C ARG A 46 1.01 -16.45 0.82
N GLU A 47 1.27 -16.35 2.12
CA GLU A 47 0.36 -15.73 3.08
C GLU A 47 0.06 -14.26 2.72
N ILE A 48 1.07 -13.48 2.34
CA ILE A 48 0.89 -12.09 1.86
C ILE A 48 -0.01 -12.05 0.61
N ARG A 49 0.18 -12.98 -0.32
CA ARG A 49 -0.64 -13.07 -1.54
C ARG A 49 -2.10 -13.35 -1.21
N LEU A 50 -2.38 -14.30 -0.32
CA LEU A 50 -3.74 -14.70 0.08
C LEU A 50 -4.47 -13.64 0.91
N SER A 51 -3.74 -12.74 1.57
CA SER A 51 -4.31 -11.70 2.41
C SER A 51 -5.31 -10.78 1.66
N GLU A 52 -6.41 -10.38 2.29
CA GLU A 52 -7.33 -9.36 1.78
C GLU A 52 -6.84 -7.91 2.06
N ARG A 53 -5.62 -7.76 2.58
CA ARG A 53 -5.02 -6.45 2.87
C ARG A 53 -4.93 -5.58 1.62
N ARG A 54 -4.89 -4.26 1.87
CA ARG A 54 -4.78 -3.25 0.80
C ARG A 54 -3.54 -3.53 -0.06
N PHE A 55 -3.65 -3.26 -1.36
CA PHE A 55 -2.59 -3.52 -2.34
C PHE A 55 -1.20 -3.03 -1.92
N TYR A 56 -1.10 -1.79 -1.43
CA TYR A 56 0.16 -1.20 -0.99
C TYR A 56 0.75 -1.88 0.25
N GLN A 57 -0.11 -2.41 1.12
CA GLN A 57 0.34 -3.13 2.33
C GLN A 57 1.04 -4.44 1.94
N LYS A 58 0.56 -5.13 0.90
CA LYS A 58 1.23 -6.35 0.41
C LYS A 58 2.66 -6.05 -0.06
N ILE A 59 2.87 -4.95 -0.78
CA ILE A 59 4.23 -4.55 -1.22
C ILE A 59 5.13 -4.22 -0.01
N THR A 60 4.60 -3.53 1.01
CA THR A 60 5.37 -3.26 2.23
C THR A 60 5.64 -4.50 3.06
N ASP A 61 4.73 -5.47 3.04
CA ASP A 61 4.89 -6.75 3.72
C ASP A 61 5.99 -7.58 3.03
N ILE A 62 6.08 -7.56 1.68
CA ILE A 62 7.22 -8.14 0.94
C ILE A 62 8.53 -7.42 1.29
N TYR A 63 8.54 -6.09 1.33
CA TYR A 63 9.74 -5.36 1.74
C TYR A 63 10.22 -5.76 3.15
N ALA A 64 9.29 -6.09 4.05
CA ALA A 64 9.58 -6.53 5.40
C ALA A 64 10.19 -7.95 5.48
N THR A 65 10.15 -8.75 4.40
CA THR A 65 10.83 -10.05 4.34
C THR A 65 12.34 -9.94 4.02
N ALA A 66 12.83 -8.72 3.77
CA ALA A 66 14.25 -8.47 3.56
C ALA A 66 15.13 -9.01 4.69
N LEU A 67 16.29 -9.55 4.33
CA LEU A 67 17.27 -10.08 5.29
C LEU A 67 17.72 -9.07 6.33
N ASP A 68 17.89 -7.82 5.90
CA ASP A 68 18.39 -6.70 6.69
C ASP A 68 17.27 -5.77 7.17
N TYR A 69 16.01 -6.22 7.14
CA TYR A 69 14.86 -5.38 7.45
C TYR A 69 14.98 -4.68 8.81
N ASP A 70 14.89 -3.36 8.80
CA ASP A 70 14.83 -2.52 10.00
C ASP A 70 13.67 -1.51 9.89
N ARG A 71 12.62 -1.73 10.69
CA ARG A 71 11.46 -0.83 10.76
C ARG A 71 11.81 0.62 11.14
N THR A 72 12.93 0.80 11.85
CA THR A 72 13.37 2.12 12.35
C THR A 72 14.31 2.82 11.38
N ALA A 73 14.81 2.12 10.37
CA ALA A 73 15.73 2.67 9.38
C ALA A 73 15.06 3.79 8.56
N LYS A 74 15.87 4.79 8.22
CA LYS A 74 15.45 5.91 7.38
C LYS A 74 15.00 5.42 5.99
N THR A 75 15.69 4.41 5.45
CA THR A 75 15.36 3.76 4.17
C THR A 75 13.95 3.17 4.17
N THR A 76 13.57 2.43 5.22
CA THR A 76 12.22 1.87 5.36
C THR A 76 11.14 2.94 5.41
N LYS A 77 11.34 4.00 6.21
CA LYS A 77 10.39 5.12 6.28
C LYS A 77 10.24 5.82 4.93
N GLN A 78 11.35 6.01 4.22
CA GLN A 78 11.34 6.60 2.87
C GLN A 78 10.66 5.69 1.86
N PHE A 79 10.88 4.38 1.92
CA PHE A 79 10.22 3.41 1.06
C PHE A 79 8.70 3.43 1.28
N PHE A 80 8.23 3.35 2.52
CA PHE A 80 6.80 3.40 2.84
C PHE A 80 6.14 4.74 2.43
N ALA A 81 6.85 5.85 2.57
CA ALA A 81 6.34 7.15 2.12
C ALA A 81 6.23 7.24 0.58
N LYS A 82 7.13 6.57 -0.15
CA LYS A 82 7.20 6.68 -1.62
C LYS A 82 6.40 5.61 -2.36
N VAL A 83 6.24 4.41 -1.80
CA VAL A 83 5.63 3.26 -2.49
C VAL A 83 4.22 3.59 -2.99
N GLN A 84 3.41 4.26 -2.18
CA GLN A 84 2.05 4.62 -2.56
C GLN A 84 2.05 5.58 -3.76
N ASN A 85 2.85 6.65 -3.70
CA ASN A 85 2.95 7.61 -4.81
C ASN A 85 3.51 6.98 -6.08
N LYS A 86 4.51 6.08 -5.98
CA LYS A 86 5.05 5.37 -7.14
C LYS A 86 3.98 4.52 -7.83
N MET A 87 3.18 3.79 -7.05
CA MET A 87 2.13 2.93 -7.60
C MET A 87 1.00 3.73 -8.26
N HIS A 88 0.55 4.82 -7.61
CA HIS A 88 -0.44 5.73 -8.19
C HIS A 88 0.08 6.35 -9.49
N TYR A 89 1.30 6.86 -9.48
CA TYR A 89 1.92 7.49 -10.65
C TYR A 89 2.09 6.50 -11.80
N ALA A 90 2.49 5.26 -11.53
CA ALA A 90 2.62 4.23 -12.55
C ALA A 90 1.29 3.88 -13.24
N VAL A 91 0.15 4.05 -12.57
CA VAL A 91 -1.16 3.71 -13.15
C VAL A 91 -1.82 4.86 -13.90
N HIS A 92 -1.68 6.08 -13.40
CA HIS A 92 -2.44 7.22 -13.93
C HIS A 92 -1.62 8.52 -14.03
N GLY A 93 -0.30 8.49 -13.84
CA GLY A 93 0.57 9.65 -14.06
C GLY A 93 0.47 10.77 -13.00
N HIS A 94 -0.14 10.48 -11.85
CA HIS A 94 -0.31 11.46 -10.77
C HIS A 94 0.12 10.86 -9.43
N THR A 95 0.67 11.70 -8.56
CA THR A 95 0.79 11.36 -7.14
C THR A 95 -0.59 11.27 -6.48
N VAL A 96 -0.64 10.72 -5.27
CA VAL A 96 -1.88 10.65 -4.46
C VAL A 96 -2.51 12.04 -4.29
N ALA A 97 -1.68 13.05 -4.02
CA ALA A 97 -2.14 14.42 -3.79
C ALA A 97 -2.65 15.07 -5.08
N GLU A 98 -1.93 14.90 -6.20
CA GLU A 98 -2.36 15.41 -7.50
C GLU A 98 -3.66 14.78 -7.97
N LEU A 99 -3.82 13.46 -7.78
CA LEU A 99 -5.06 12.76 -8.14
C LEU A 99 -6.28 13.34 -7.40
N ILE A 100 -6.16 13.49 -6.07
CA ILE A 100 -7.24 14.06 -5.24
C ILE A 100 -7.52 15.49 -5.68
N TYR A 101 -6.47 16.30 -5.84
CA TYR A 101 -6.61 17.69 -6.25
C TYR A 101 -7.27 17.82 -7.62
N GLU A 102 -6.96 16.95 -8.58
CA GLU A 102 -7.54 17.02 -9.92
C GLU A 102 -8.99 16.51 -9.95
N ARG A 103 -9.29 15.42 -9.25
CA ARG A 103 -10.57 14.71 -9.37
C ARG A 103 -11.64 15.17 -8.39
N ALA A 104 -11.28 15.69 -7.23
CA ALA A 104 -12.25 16.21 -6.26
C ALA A 104 -12.92 17.47 -6.83
N ASP A 105 -14.22 17.36 -7.09
CA ASP A 105 -15.02 18.36 -7.78
C ASP A 105 -16.49 18.22 -7.41
N ALA A 106 -17.07 19.22 -6.75
CA ALA A 106 -18.45 19.20 -6.24
C ALA A 106 -19.51 19.16 -7.35
N ASP A 107 -19.18 19.56 -8.58
CA ASP A 107 -20.13 19.62 -9.68
C ASP A 107 -20.29 18.24 -10.38
N LYS A 108 -19.41 17.28 -10.07
CA LYS A 108 -19.48 15.92 -10.58
C LYS A 108 -20.38 15.04 -9.71
N PRO A 109 -21.01 13.99 -10.30
CA PRO A 109 -21.67 12.94 -9.52
C PRO A 109 -20.71 12.38 -8.46
N HIS A 110 -21.19 12.25 -7.22
CA HIS A 110 -20.41 11.72 -6.10
C HIS A 110 -19.08 12.47 -5.87
N MET A 111 -19.00 13.74 -6.25
CA MET A 111 -17.77 14.55 -6.26
C MET A 111 -16.60 13.99 -7.09
N GLY A 112 -16.89 13.12 -8.06
CA GLY A 112 -15.87 12.38 -8.78
C GLY A 112 -15.32 11.15 -8.05
N LEU A 113 -15.86 10.78 -6.88
CA LEU A 113 -15.58 9.50 -6.25
C LEU A 113 -16.26 8.37 -7.05
N THR A 114 -15.54 7.28 -7.24
CA THR A 114 -16.03 6.04 -7.84
C THR A 114 -16.43 5.02 -6.77
N THR A 115 -15.87 5.12 -5.57
CA THR A 115 -16.18 4.26 -4.43
C THR A 115 -15.90 5.01 -3.12
N TRP A 116 -16.58 4.66 -2.04
CA TRP A 116 -16.40 5.21 -0.68
C TRP A 116 -16.92 4.19 0.34
N ALA A 117 -16.74 4.45 1.64
CA ALA A 117 -17.05 3.45 2.67
C ALA A 117 -18.49 2.93 2.65
N ALA A 118 -19.45 3.78 2.26
CA ALA A 118 -20.86 3.44 2.19
C ALA A 118 -21.39 3.31 0.74
N ALA A 119 -20.51 3.19 -0.24
CA ALA A 119 -20.91 3.08 -1.65
C ALA A 119 -21.70 1.78 -1.92
N PRO A 120 -22.65 1.78 -2.88
CA PRO A 120 -23.10 2.93 -3.68
C PRO A 120 -24.26 3.73 -3.05
N GLU A 121 -24.95 3.17 -2.04
CA GLU A 121 -26.24 3.70 -1.54
C GLU A 121 -26.12 4.67 -0.36
N GLY A 122 -24.93 4.87 0.20
CA GLY A 122 -24.70 5.70 1.38
C GLY A 122 -24.07 7.06 1.12
N LYS A 123 -24.15 7.95 2.11
CA LYS A 123 -23.56 9.30 2.04
C LYS A 123 -22.04 9.24 2.01
N ILE A 124 -21.44 10.10 1.18
CA ILE A 124 -20.02 10.43 1.25
C ILE A 124 -19.80 11.22 2.54
N VAL A 125 -18.76 10.86 3.28
CA VAL A 125 -18.30 11.60 4.46
C VAL A 125 -16.96 12.26 4.19
N LYS A 126 -16.63 13.27 5.01
CA LYS A 126 -15.39 14.05 4.89
C LYS A 126 -14.11 13.20 4.91
N SER A 127 -14.11 12.05 5.58
CA SER A 127 -12.97 11.14 5.59
C SER A 127 -12.75 10.43 4.24
N ASP A 128 -13.81 10.25 3.44
CA ASP A 128 -13.73 9.54 2.16
C ASP A 128 -13.04 10.40 1.08
N VAL A 129 -13.23 11.72 1.12
CA VAL A 129 -12.69 12.64 0.09
C VAL A 129 -11.17 12.81 0.19
N SER A 130 -10.55 12.39 1.29
CA SER A 130 -9.09 12.39 1.46
C SER A 130 -8.42 11.11 0.96
N ILE A 131 -9.18 10.11 0.50
CA ILE A 131 -8.66 8.81 0.10
C ILE A 131 -8.50 8.75 -1.42
N ALA A 132 -7.27 8.79 -1.93
CA ALA A 132 -7.01 8.74 -3.37
C ALA A 132 -7.60 7.51 -4.08
N LYS A 133 -7.63 6.34 -3.41
CA LYS A 133 -8.25 5.11 -3.94
C LYS A 133 -9.70 5.33 -4.36
N ASN A 134 -10.43 6.19 -3.66
CA ASN A 134 -11.84 6.45 -3.88
C ASN A 134 -12.11 7.20 -5.19
N TYR A 135 -11.08 7.77 -5.81
CA TYR A 135 -11.15 8.49 -7.08
C TYR A 135 -10.69 7.65 -8.28
N LEU A 136 -10.30 6.40 -8.07
CA LEU A 136 -9.79 5.53 -9.13
C LEU A 136 -10.91 4.89 -9.93
N SER A 137 -10.81 4.93 -11.25
CA SER A 137 -11.68 4.16 -12.13
C SER A 137 -11.47 2.65 -11.97
N GLU A 138 -12.44 1.86 -12.38
CA GLU A 138 -12.32 0.40 -12.36
C GLU A 138 -11.12 -0.11 -13.16
N LYS A 139 -10.83 0.54 -14.31
CA LYS A 139 -9.66 0.22 -15.13
C LYS A 139 -8.34 0.47 -14.40
N GLU A 140 -8.25 1.59 -13.67
CA GLU A 140 -7.07 1.93 -12.87
C GLU A 140 -6.93 0.99 -11.67
N MET A 141 -8.03 0.65 -11.00
CA MET A 141 -8.03 -0.33 -9.91
C MET A 141 -7.51 -1.69 -10.39
N ARG A 142 -8.05 -2.20 -11.50
CA ARG A 142 -7.59 -3.46 -12.11
C ARG A 142 -6.12 -3.37 -12.55
N SER A 143 -5.65 -2.21 -13.01
CA SER A 143 -4.24 -2.02 -13.33
C SER A 143 -3.36 -2.09 -12.08
N LEU A 144 -3.75 -1.45 -10.98
CA LEU A 144 -3.02 -1.54 -9.70
C LEU A 144 -2.97 -2.98 -9.20
N GLU A 145 -4.09 -3.71 -9.25
CA GLU A 145 -4.18 -5.12 -8.87
C GLU A 145 -3.20 -5.98 -9.66
N ARG A 146 -3.13 -5.79 -10.99
CA ARG A 146 -2.19 -6.51 -11.86
C ARG A 146 -0.73 -6.23 -11.51
N ILE A 147 -0.38 -4.96 -11.25
CA ILE A 147 0.99 -4.57 -10.85
C ILE A 147 1.36 -5.27 -9.53
N VAL A 148 0.47 -5.24 -8.53
CA VAL A 148 0.73 -5.88 -7.24
C VAL A 148 0.84 -7.39 -7.38
N SER A 149 -0.05 -8.04 -8.14
CA SER A 149 0.01 -9.49 -8.38
C SER A 149 1.33 -9.89 -9.02
N ALA A 150 1.72 -9.22 -10.10
CA ALA A 150 2.96 -9.52 -10.81
C ALA A 150 4.21 -9.23 -9.96
N TYR A 151 4.18 -8.22 -9.09
CA TYR A 151 5.25 -7.99 -8.12
C TYR A 151 5.34 -9.09 -7.06
N LEU A 152 4.21 -9.66 -6.62
CA LEU A 152 4.19 -10.83 -5.74
C LEU A 152 4.72 -12.08 -6.43
N ASP A 153 4.37 -12.30 -7.70
CA ASP A 153 4.91 -13.41 -8.51
C ASP A 153 6.43 -13.32 -8.63
N LEU A 154 6.94 -12.11 -8.86
CA LEU A 154 8.38 -11.86 -8.87
C LEU A 154 9.03 -12.13 -7.51
N ALA A 155 8.34 -11.82 -6.41
CA ALA A 155 8.86 -12.09 -5.08
C ALA A 155 8.92 -13.59 -4.79
N GLU A 156 7.89 -14.33 -5.19
CA GLU A 156 7.82 -15.78 -5.06
C GLU A 156 8.92 -16.48 -5.88
N ASP A 157 9.12 -16.10 -7.16
CA ASP A 157 10.20 -16.64 -8.02
C ASP A 157 11.58 -16.45 -7.37
N ARG A 158 11.82 -15.30 -6.74
CA ARG A 158 13.09 -15.01 -6.07
C ARG A 158 13.32 -15.93 -4.87
N ALA A 159 12.27 -16.19 -4.10
CA ALA A 159 12.33 -17.12 -2.97
C ALA A 159 12.56 -18.56 -3.45
N GLU A 160 11.83 -19.03 -4.47
CA GLU A 160 12.00 -20.38 -5.03
C GLU A 160 13.41 -20.61 -5.58
N ARG A 161 14.00 -19.59 -6.19
CA ARG A 161 15.36 -19.62 -6.73
C ARG A 161 16.45 -19.43 -5.67
N HIS A 162 16.07 -19.37 -4.39
CA HIS A 162 16.98 -19.19 -3.28
C HIS A 162 17.82 -17.91 -3.42
N ILE A 163 17.21 -16.83 -3.94
CA ILE A 163 17.89 -15.55 -4.12
C ILE A 163 17.60 -14.68 -2.89
N PRO A 164 18.60 -14.41 -2.03
CA PRO A 164 18.43 -13.53 -0.89
C PRO A 164 18.14 -12.09 -1.33
N MET A 165 17.25 -11.41 -0.62
CA MET A 165 16.85 -10.03 -0.93
C MET A 165 17.09 -9.12 0.28
N THR A 166 17.79 -8.00 0.05
CA THR A 166 17.89 -6.90 1.02
C THR A 166 16.79 -5.86 0.82
N MET A 167 16.65 -4.94 1.76
CA MET A 167 15.77 -3.78 1.66
C MET A 167 16.08 -2.95 0.40
N GLU A 168 17.36 -2.78 0.08
CA GLU A 168 17.79 -2.05 -1.11
C GLU A 168 17.42 -2.81 -2.40
N ASP A 169 17.59 -4.14 -2.40
CA ASP A 169 17.22 -4.98 -3.55
C ASP A 169 15.73 -4.89 -3.84
N TRP A 170 14.87 -5.01 -2.82
CA TRP A 170 13.43 -4.84 -3.00
C TRP A 170 13.06 -3.46 -3.54
N SER A 171 13.66 -2.40 -3.00
CA SER A 171 13.40 -1.04 -3.49
C SER A 171 13.80 -0.86 -4.95
N LYS A 172 15.01 -1.31 -5.33
CA LYS A 172 15.48 -1.23 -6.72
C LYS A 172 14.64 -2.09 -7.65
N ARG A 173 14.22 -3.27 -7.17
CA ARG A 173 13.45 -4.21 -7.98
C ARG A 173 12.05 -3.68 -8.26
N LEU A 174 11.41 -3.03 -7.31
CA LEU A 174 10.15 -2.33 -7.54
C LEU A 174 10.31 -1.26 -8.61
N ASP A 175 11.39 -0.46 -8.56
CA ASP A 175 11.62 0.60 -9.54
C ASP A 175 11.86 0.04 -10.94
N LEU A 176 12.70 -0.99 -11.07
CA LEU A 176 12.91 -1.68 -12.33
C LEU A 176 11.64 -2.33 -12.87
N PHE A 177 10.83 -2.91 -12.00
CA PHE A 177 9.56 -3.52 -12.38
C PHE A 177 8.58 -2.51 -12.96
N LEU A 178 8.47 -1.33 -12.34
CA LEU A 178 7.62 -0.25 -12.86
C LEU A 178 8.16 0.32 -14.18
N MET A 179 9.48 0.49 -14.31
CA MET A 179 10.10 0.98 -15.55
C MET A 179 9.97 0.00 -16.73
N ALA A 180 10.04 -1.30 -16.46
CA ALA A 180 9.99 -2.33 -17.50
C ALA A 180 8.61 -2.47 -18.17
N ASP A 181 7.55 -1.95 -17.55
CA ASP A 181 6.19 -1.91 -18.10
C ASP A 181 5.91 -0.61 -18.89
N ASP A 182 6.96 0.11 -19.33
CA ASP A 182 6.91 1.43 -19.98
C ASP A 182 6.12 2.49 -19.20
N ARG A 183 5.97 2.30 -17.88
CA ARG A 183 5.30 3.27 -17.01
C ARG A 183 6.30 4.33 -16.57
N GLU A 184 5.85 5.58 -16.60
CA GLU A 184 6.63 6.63 -15.99
C GLU A 184 6.78 6.35 -14.49
N VAL A 185 8.02 6.40 -14.00
CA VAL A 185 8.30 6.27 -12.57
C VAL A 185 8.51 7.66 -12.01
N LEU A 186 7.78 7.98 -10.94
CA LEU A 186 7.89 9.24 -10.22
C LEU A 186 9.34 9.49 -9.78
N GLN A 187 9.99 10.50 -10.38
CA GLN A 187 11.35 10.91 -10.07
C GLN A 187 11.42 11.99 -8.98
N ASP A 188 10.34 12.76 -8.80
CA ASP A 188 10.26 13.89 -7.86
C ASP A 188 9.18 13.67 -6.79
N ALA A 189 8.85 14.73 -6.02
CA ALA A 189 7.84 14.65 -4.96
C ALA A 189 6.40 14.93 -5.47
N GLY A 190 6.22 15.13 -6.77
CA GLY A 190 5.01 15.72 -7.34
C GLY A 190 4.96 17.25 -7.17
N LYS A 191 3.95 17.87 -7.80
CA LYS A 191 3.74 19.32 -7.81
C LYS A 191 2.82 19.80 -6.69
N ILE A 192 1.96 18.93 -6.17
CA ILE A 192 0.91 19.26 -5.21
C ILE A 192 1.19 18.60 -3.87
N THR A 193 1.11 19.37 -2.78
CA THR A 193 1.28 18.84 -1.43
C THR A 193 0.00 18.17 -0.94
N VAL A 194 0.15 17.21 -0.03
CA VAL A 194 -0.98 16.50 0.61
C VAL A 194 -1.93 17.48 1.30
N GLU A 195 -1.41 18.53 1.93
CA GLU A 195 -2.19 19.56 2.62
C GLU A 195 -3.07 20.35 1.66
N ILE A 196 -2.52 20.78 0.51
CA ILE A 196 -3.27 21.51 -0.51
C ILE A 196 -4.36 20.62 -1.12
N ALA A 197 -4.03 19.38 -1.45
CA ALA A 197 -4.98 18.42 -2.00
C ALA A 197 -6.14 18.15 -1.03
N LYS A 198 -5.83 17.94 0.25
CA LYS A 198 -6.82 17.72 1.30
C LYS A 198 -7.71 18.95 1.50
N ALA A 199 -7.13 20.15 1.60
CA ALA A 199 -7.89 21.37 1.75
C ALA A 199 -8.86 21.60 0.58
N LYS A 200 -8.42 21.33 -0.66
CA LYS A 200 -9.30 21.40 -1.84
C LYS A 200 -10.44 20.40 -1.72
N ALA A 201 -10.14 19.12 -1.48
CA ALA A 201 -11.15 18.07 -1.40
C ALA A 201 -12.20 18.32 -0.31
N GLU A 202 -11.75 18.82 0.85
CA GLU A 202 -12.66 19.21 1.94
C GLU A 202 -13.54 20.41 1.56
N THR A 203 -12.98 21.40 0.85
CA THR A 203 -13.75 22.57 0.38
C THR A 203 -14.81 22.16 -0.64
N GLU A 204 -14.46 21.29 -1.60
CA GLU A 204 -15.42 20.72 -2.54
C GLU A 204 -16.48 19.88 -1.82
N PHE A 205 -16.09 19.18 -0.74
CA PHE A 205 -17.04 18.38 0.05
C PHE A 205 -18.09 19.25 0.74
N GLU A 206 -17.70 20.40 1.28
CA GLU A 206 -18.66 21.32 1.88
C GLU A 206 -19.69 21.84 0.88
N LYS A 207 -19.29 22.09 -0.38
CA LYS A 207 -20.21 22.45 -1.47
C LYS A 207 -21.14 21.28 -1.81
N TYR A 208 -20.56 20.09 -2.02
CA TYR A 208 -21.30 18.90 -2.41
C TYR A 208 -22.25 18.40 -1.31
N ARG A 209 -21.92 18.60 -0.02
CA ARG A 209 -22.77 18.17 1.09
C ARG A 209 -24.18 18.72 0.95
N VAL A 210 -24.32 19.97 0.50
CA VAL A 210 -25.64 20.59 0.25
C VAL A 210 -26.40 19.89 -0.89
N ILE A 211 -25.69 19.48 -1.94
CA ILE A 211 -26.26 18.72 -3.07
C ILE A 211 -26.68 17.33 -2.60
N GLN A 212 -25.79 16.63 -1.88
CA GLN A 212 -26.04 15.31 -1.33
C GLN A 212 -27.22 15.29 -0.36
N ASP A 213 -27.32 16.26 0.55
CA ASP A 213 -28.40 16.32 1.53
C ASP A 213 -29.76 16.58 0.88
N ARG A 214 -29.79 17.25 -0.28
CA ARG A 214 -31.03 17.45 -1.06
C ARG A 214 -31.44 16.21 -1.86
N LEU A 215 -30.48 15.42 -2.33
CA LEU A 215 -30.73 14.25 -3.17
C LEU A 215 -30.86 12.95 -2.37
N PHE A 216 -30.37 12.93 -1.13
CA PHE A 216 -30.34 11.72 -0.31
C PHE A 216 -31.74 11.35 0.18
N MET A 217 -32.13 10.10 -0.10
CA MET A 217 -33.33 9.49 0.43
C MET A 217 -32.94 8.42 1.45
N SER A 218 -33.38 8.58 2.69
CA SER A 218 -33.14 7.58 3.72
C SER A 218 -33.97 6.31 3.49
N ASP A 219 -33.61 5.22 4.16
CA ASP A 219 -34.38 3.97 4.11
C ASP A 219 -35.84 4.19 4.58
N PHE A 220 -36.05 5.12 5.50
CA PHE A 220 -37.38 5.53 5.93
C PHE A 220 -38.14 6.23 4.79
N ASP A 221 -37.50 7.15 4.08
CA ASP A 221 -38.13 7.86 2.95
C ASP A 221 -38.49 6.89 1.82
N LYS A 222 -37.60 5.92 1.53
CA LYS A 222 -37.86 4.84 0.56
C LYS A 222 -39.05 3.97 0.99
N TYR A 223 -39.08 3.52 2.25
CA TYR A 223 -40.17 2.71 2.79
C TYR A 223 -41.53 3.42 2.72
N MET A 224 -41.56 4.72 3.05
CA MET A 224 -42.80 5.51 2.95
C MET A 224 -43.30 5.62 1.50
N LEU A 225 -42.41 5.80 0.53
CA LEU A 225 -42.77 5.83 -0.89
C LEU A 225 -43.29 4.48 -1.39
N GLU A 226 -42.67 3.36 -0.98
CA GLU A 226 -43.15 2.02 -1.31
C GLU A 226 -44.56 1.77 -0.74
N LEU A 227 -44.84 2.23 0.48
CA LEU A 227 -46.18 2.15 1.06
C LEU A 227 -47.20 2.98 0.27
N GLU A 228 -46.83 4.18 -0.17
CA GLU A 228 -47.70 5.03 -0.99
C GLU A 228 -47.96 4.45 -2.39
N GLU A 229 -46.97 3.82 -3.02
CA GLU A 229 -47.15 3.15 -4.31
C GLU A 229 -48.02 1.89 -4.19
N ASN A 230 -47.83 1.11 -3.12
CA ASN A 230 -48.64 -0.08 -2.87
C ASN A 230 -50.08 0.27 -2.49
N ALA A 231 -50.32 1.42 -1.84
CA ALA A 231 -51.67 1.90 -1.54
C ALA A 231 -52.43 2.44 -2.77
N LYS A 232 -51.73 2.71 -3.89
CA LYS A 232 -52.31 3.17 -5.16
C LYS A 232 -52.61 2.04 -6.15
N LYS A 233 -52.14 0.81 -5.89
CA LYS A 233 -52.46 -0.41 -6.66
C LYS A 233 -53.69 -1.10 -6.10
#